data_AF-A0A9D1L9K9-F1
#
_entry.id   AF-A0A9D1L9K9-F1
#
_cell.length_a   1.000
_cell.length_b   1.000
_cell.length_c   1.000
_cell.angle_alpha   90.00
_cell.angle_beta   90.00
_cell.angle_gamma   90.00
#
_symmetry.space_group_name_H-M   'P 1'
#
loop_
_entity.id
_entity.type
_entity.pdbx_description
1 polymer ?
#
loop_
_entity_poly.entity_id
_entity_poly.type
_entity_poly.pdbx_seq_one_letter_code
_entity_poly.pdbx_strand_id
1 'polypeptide(L)'
;DGQTYSFTAGENYLSGEAALAFSRERYSFAEGDNQRVKNQQAVITGIINKCTSSSTVLTNYNGILNSLEDNIQTNMTQSEISSLVRMQLGDMTGWTIQRCSLTGSGMMTPVYSIPNYSVYVMVPDESSISEAKTQINSVMGK
;
A
#
# COMPACT_ATOMS: atom_id res chain seq x y z
N ASP A 1 -21.37 9.69 -7.34
CA ASP A 1 -22.31 9.08 -6.38
C ASP A 1 -21.83 9.32 -4.95
N GLY A 2 -22.59 10.13 -4.21
CA GLY A 2 -22.24 10.66 -2.88
C GLY A 2 -22.48 9.69 -1.73
N GLN A 3 -21.88 8.50 -1.81
CA GLN A 3 -21.98 7.52 -0.72
C GLN A 3 -21.05 7.91 0.43
N THR A 4 -21.62 8.09 1.62
CA THR A 4 -20.86 8.34 2.85
C THR A 4 -20.47 7.01 3.49
N TYR A 5 -19.17 6.84 3.78
CA TYR A 5 -18.64 5.69 4.51
C TYR A 5 -18.26 6.11 5.92
N SER A 6 -18.46 5.21 6.88
CA SER A 6 -18.03 5.36 8.26
C SER A 6 -17.22 4.14 8.68
N PHE A 7 -16.14 4.38 9.42
CA PHE A 7 -15.22 3.34 9.87
C PHE A 7 -15.08 3.44 11.38
N THR A 8 -15.07 2.30 12.07
CA THR A 8 -14.90 2.26 13.52
C THR A 8 -13.47 1.94 13.89
N ALA A 9 -13.04 2.37 15.09
CA ALA A 9 -11.77 1.88 15.63
C ALA A 9 -11.79 0.36 15.77
N GLY A 10 -10.70 -0.31 15.38
CA GLY A 10 -10.60 -1.77 15.38
C GLY A 10 -10.71 -2.40 14.00
N GLU A 11 -11.07 -3.69 13.97
CA GLU A 11 -11.18 -4.45 12.74
C GLU A 11 -12.39 -4.02 11.91
N ASN A 12 -12.18 -3.80 10.60
CA ASN A 12 -13.22 -3.45 9.64
C ASN A 12 -13.12 -4.38 8.43
N TYR A 13 -14.27 -4.85 7.93
CA TYR A 13 -14.37 -5.63 6.69
C TYR A 13 -14.91 -4.73 5.59
N LEU A 14 -14.11 -4.47 4.56
CA LEU A 14 -14.40 -3.46 3.56
C LEU A 14 -14.70 -4.08 2.18
N SER A 15 -15.73 -3.56 1.50
CA SER A 15 -15.89 -3.74 0.05
C SER A 15 -14.81 -2.98 -0.72
N GLY A 16 -14.73 -3.18 -2.04
CA GLY A 16 -13.81 -2.43 -2.89
C GLY A 16 -14.04 -0.91 -2.83
N GLU A 17 -15.30 -0.48 -2.88
CA GLU A 17 -15.69 0.93 -2.81
C GLU A 17 -15.39 1.53 -1.42
N ALA A 18 -15.65 0.78 -0.36
CA ALA A 18 -15.33 1.22 1.01
C ALA A 18 -13.82 1.32 1.23
N ALA A 19 -13.03 0.37 0.71
CA ALA A 19 -11.56 0.40 0.77
C ALA A 19 -10.99 1.57 -0.06
N LEU A 20 -11.60 1.88 -1.21
CA LEU A 20 -11.26 3.06 -2.01
C LEU A 20 -11.54 4.36 -1.24
N ALA A 21 -12.70 4.47 -0.59
CA ALA A 21 -13.02 5.63 0.24
C ALA A 21 -12.05 5.76 1.43
N PHE A 22 -11.79 4.66 2.14
CA PHE A 22 -10.88 4.61 3.29
C PHE A 22 -9.45 5.08 2.95
N SER A 23 -8.93 4.64 1.80
CA SER A 23 -7.56 4.95 1.33
C SER A 23 -7.41 6.34 0.70
N ARG A 24 -8.51 7.01 0.37
CA ARG A 24 -8.51 8.36 -0.25
C ARG A 24 -8.68 9.50 0.76
N GLU A 25 -9.31 9.23 1.89
CA GLU A 25 -9.58 10.25 2.89
C GLU A 25 -8.28 10.84 3.47
N ARG A 26 -8.25 12.17 3.62
CA ARG A 26 -7.09 12.95 4.06
C ARG A 26 -7.48 14.01 5.07
N TYR A 27 -8.51 14.79 4.77
CA TYR A 27 -8.77 16.07 5.40
C TYR A 27 -9.51 15.95 6.74
N SER A 28 -10.18 14.83 6.98
CA SER A 28 -10.83 14.56 8.26
C SER A 28 -9.87 14.23 9.40
N PHE A 29 -8.58 14.01 9.12
CA PHE A 29 -7.59 13.57 10.11
C PHE A 29 -6.61 14.71 10.47
N ALA A 30 -6.25 14.80 11.76
CA ALA A 30 -5.26 15.75 12.24
C ALA A 30 -3.87 15.55 11.60
N GLU A 31 -3.47 14.29 11.37
CA GLU A 31 -2.22 13.95 10.68
C GLU A 31 -2.33 14.04 9.14
N GLY A 32 -3.51 14.37 8.62
CA GLY A 32 -3.73 14.64 7.21
C GLY A 32 -3.28 13.51 6.28
N ASP A 33 -2.34 13.84 5.39
CA ASP A 33 -1.82 12.90 4.39
C ASP A 33 -1.03 11.75 5.00
N ASN A 34 -0.38 11.96 6.14
CA ASN A 34 0.36 10.89 6.82
C ASN A 34 -0.60 9.79 7.31
N GLN A 35 -1.80 10.16 7.78
CA GLN A 35 -2.83 9.18 8.10
C GLN A 35 -3.35 8.47 6.85
N ARG A 36 -3.49 9.19 5.73
CA ARG A 36 -3.88 8.58 4.46
C ARG A 36 -2.87 7.51 4.01
N VAL A 37 -1.58 7.77 4.16
CA VAL A 37 -0.51 6.79 3.88
C VAL A 37 -0.68 5.56 4.79
N LYS A 38 -0.92 5.74 6.09
CA LYS A 38 -1.21 4.62 7.02
C LYS A 38 -2.45 3.83 6.59
N ASN A 39 -3.50 4.51 6.14
CA ASN A 39 -4.72 3.86 5.64
C ASN A 39 -4.45 3.03 4.37
N GLN A 40 -3.66 3.55 3.43
CA GLN A 40 -3.24 2.83 2.22
C GLN A 40 -2.42 1.58 2.58
N GLN A 41 -1.49 1.69 3.54
CA GLN A 41 -0.73 0.54 4.05
C GLN A 41 -1.64 -0.50 4.71
N ALA A 42 -2.70 -0.09 5.41
CA ALA A 42 -3.68 -1.00 5.98
C ALA A 42 -4.51 -1.72 4.90
N VAL A 43 -4.89 -1.04 3.81
CA VAL A 43 -5.56 -1.67 2.66
C VAL A 43 -4.64 -2.69 1.99
N ILE A 44 -3.38 -2.34 1.72
CA ILE A 44 -2.39 -3.28 1.16
C ILE A 44 -2.19 -4.48 2.10
N THR A 45 -2.12 -4.25 3.41
CA THR A 45 -2.05 -5.34 4.41
C THR A 45 -3.24 -6.28 4.29
N GLY A 46 -4.46 -5.73 4.20
CA GLY A 46 -5.68 -6.51 4.02
C GLY A 46 -5.69 -7.32 2.73
N ILE A 47 -5.21 -6.75 1.63
CA ILE A 47 -5.06 -7.44 0.34
C ILE A 47 -4.06 -8.60 0.46
N ILE A 48 -2.87 -8.37 1.02
CA ILE A 48 -1.85 -9.41 1.24
C ILE A 48 -2.45 -10.55 2.06
N ASN A 49 -3.04 -10.23 3.21
CA ASN A 49 -3.66 -11.21 4.10
C ASN A 49 -4.75 -12.01 3.37
N LYS A 50 -5.57 -11.38 2.53
CA LYS A 50 -6.61 -12.09 1.78
C LYS A 50 -6.01 -13.01 0.71
N CYS A 51 -5.04 -12.53 -0.05
CA CYS A 51 -4.35 -13.29 -1.09
C CYS A 51 -3.60 -14.51 -0.53
N THR A 52 -3.09 -14.43 0.70
CA THR A 52 -2.34 -15.52 1.36
C THR A 52 -3.17 -16.34 2.35
N SER A 53 -4.45 -15.98 2.57
CA SER A 53 -5.29 -16.56 3.64
C SER A 53 -5.62 -18.05 3.48
N SER A 54 -5.60 -18.60 2.27
CA SER A 54 -5.95 -20.00 2.05
C SER A 54 -5.34 -20.58 0.79
N SER A 55 -5.18 -21.90 0.80
CA SER A 55 -4.75 -22.66 -0.37
C SER A 55 -5.72 -22.51 -1.54
N THR A 56 -7.03 -22.33 -1.29
CA THR A 56 -8.03 -22.10 -2.34
C THR A 56 -7.80 -20.78 -3.08
N VAL A 57 -7.52 -19.69 -2.35
CA VAL A 57 -7.21 -18.40 -2.98
C VAL A 57 -5.91 -18.50 -3.78
N LEU A 58 -4.89 -19.12 -3.19
CA LEU A 58 -3.58 -19.30 -3.81
C LEU A 58 -3.61 -20.20 -5.05
N THR A 59 -4.38 -21.28 -5.04
CA THR A 59 -4.53 -22.19 -6.19
C THR A 59 -5.36 -21.56 -7.32
N ASN A 60 -6.24 -20.61 -7.01
CA ASN A 60 -7.03 -19.86 -8.00
C ASN A 60 -6.35 -18.57 -8.50
N TYR A 61 -5.04 -18.39 -8.26
CA TYR A 61 -4.35 -17.13 -8.59
C TYR A 61 -4.44 -16.75 -10.08
N ASN A 62 -4.44 -17.72 -11.01
CA ASN A 62 -4.61 -17.44 -12.44
C ASN A 62 -5.97 -16.77 -12.75
N GLY A 63 -7.06 -17.24 -12.13
CA GLY A 63 -8.37 -16.61 -12.31
C GLY A 63 -8.41 -15.18 -11.79
N ILE A 64 -7.72 -14.93 -10.67
CA ILE A 64 -7.56 -13.59 -10.10
C ILE A 64 -6.75 -12.69 -11.05
N LEU A 65 -5.60 -13.15 -11.53
CA LEU A 65 -4.76 -12.38 -12.46
C LEU A 65 -5.50 -12.03 -13.76
N ASN A 66 -6.20 -13.00 -14.35
CA ASN A 66 -6.99 -12.77 -15.57
C ASN A 66 -8.09 -11.71 -15.35
N SER A 67 -8.71 -11.66 -14.18
CA SER A 67 -9.71 -10.62 -13.87
C SER A 67 -9.12 -9.21 -13.69
N LEU A 68 -7.81 -9.12 -13.46
CA LEU A 68 -7.08 -7.87 -13.19
C LEU A 68 -6.20 -7.42 -14.36
N GLU A 69 -6.03 -8.25 -15.39
CA GLU A 69 -5.06 -8.07 -16.48
C GLU A 69 -5.19 -6.70 -17.17
N ASP A 70 -6.41 -6.28 -17.49
CA ASP A 70 -6.67 -4.98 -18.14
C ASP A 70 -6.48 -3.77 -17.22
N ASN A 71 -6.37 -3.99 -15.90
CA ASN A 71 -6.41 -2.95 -14.88
C ASN A 71 -5.11 -2.82 -14.08
N ILE A 72 -4.21 -3.80 -14.13
CA ILE A 72 -2.94 -3.81 -13.39
C ILE A 72 -1.79 -4.17 -14.32
N GLN A 73 -0.80 -3.29 -14.41
CA GLN A 73 0.45 -3.55 -15.10
C GLN A 73 1.53 -3.95 -14.11
N THR A 74 2.27 -5.02 -14.40
CA THR A 74 3.42 -5.48 -13.63
C THR A 74 4.52 -6.00 -14.55
N ASN A 75 5.78 -5.89 -14.12
CA ASN A 75 6.91 -6.52 -14.79
C ASN A 75 7.24 -7.90 -14.22
N MET A 76 6.52 -8.36 -13.19
CA MET A 76 6.65 -9.72 -12.67
C MET A 76 6.15 -10.72 -13.71
N THR A 77 6.99 -11.69 -14.04
CA THR A 77 6.64 -12.81 -14.90
C THR A 77 5.67 -13.75 -14.19
N GLN A 78 4.87 -14.49 -14.98
CA GLN A 78 3.99 -15.53 -14.42
C GLN A 78 4.77 -16.57 -13.61
N SER A 79 6.02 -16.87 -13.99
CA SER A 79 6.91 -17.77 -13.23
C SER A 79 7.32 -17.22 -11.86
N GLU A 80 7.57 -15.93 -11.74
CA GLU A 80 7.91 -15.30 -10.45
C GLU A 80 6.69 -15.31 -9.53
N ILE A 81 5.51 -14.94 -10.03
CA ILE A 81 4.26 -15.00 -9.26
C ILE A 81 3.96 -16.45 -8.84
N SER A 82 4.10 -17.42 -9.76
CA SER A 82 3.93 -18.85 -9.44
C SER A 82 4.89 -19.31 -8.35
N SER A 83 6.12 -18.79 -8.34
CA SER A 83 7.11 -19.14 -7.32
C SER A 83 6.73 -18.60 -5.95
N LEU A 84 6.21 -17.37 -5.88
CA LEU A 84 5.67 -16.81 -4.63
C LEU A 84 4.45 -17.60 -4.13
N VAL A 85 3.54 -18.00 -5.02
CA VAL A 85 2.38 -18.84 -4.66
C VAL A 85 2.83 -20.19 -4.10
N ARG A 86 3.79 -20.85 -4.75
CA ARG A 86 4.35 -22.13 -4.26
C ARG A 86 5.05 -21.97 -2.92
N MET A 87 5.81 -20.88 -2.74
CA MET A 87 6.46 -20.57 -1.47
C MET A 87 5.43 -20.44 -0.35
N GLN A 88 4.36 -19.65 -0.56
CA GLN A 88 3.28 -19.51 0.43
C GLN A 88 2.58 -20.85 0.71
N LEU A 89 2.31 -21.66 -0.31
CA LEU A 89 1.69 -22.98 -0.15
C LEU A 89 2.56 -23.99 0.60
N GLY A 90 3.87 -23.76 0.70
CA GLY A 90 4.82 -24.68 1.31
C GLY A 90 4.61 -24.86 2.82
N ASP A 91 4.35 -23.76 3.53
CA ASP A 91 4.15 -23.78 4.98
C ASP A 91 2.93 -22.95 5.45
N MET A 92 2.33 -22.16 4.56
CA MET A 92 1.23 -21.23 4.85
C MET A 92 1.56 -20.23 5.97
N THR A 93 2.85 -19.95 6.21
CA THR A 93 3.28 -19.03 7.26
C THR A 93 2.72 -17.64 7.01
N GLY A 94 2.23 -17.00 8.08
CA GLY A 94 1.75 -15.62 8.03
C GLY A 94 2.89 -14.62 7.84
N TRP A 95 2.61 -13.49 7.22
CA TRP A 95 3.59 -12.44 6.99
C TRP A 95 3.59 -11.43 8.15
N THR A 96 4.77 -11.16 8.71
CA THR A 96 4.96 -10.00 9.58
C THR A 96 5.18 -8.75 8.72
N ILE A 97 4.19 -7.86 8.70
CA ILE A 97 4.22 -6.66 7.86
C ILE A 97 4.69 -5.46 8.69
N GLN A 98 5.86 -4.93 8.33
CA GLN A 98 6.37 -3.67 8.84
C GLN A 98 5.88 -2.50 8.00
N ARG A 99 5.69 -1.33 8.62
CA ARG A 99 5.22 -0.11 7.96
C ARG A 99 6.24 1.00 8.17
N CYS A 100 6.53 1.71 7.10
CA CYS A 100 7.44 2.85 7.09
C CYS A 100 6.81 3.96 6.26
N SER A 101 6.85 5.19 6.75
CA SER A 101 6.35 6.36 6.01
C SER A 101 7.37 7.49 6.12
N LEU A 102 7.76 8.06 4.99
CA LEU A 102 8.65 9.22 4.97
C LEU A 102 7.90 10.45 5.47
N THR A 103 8.57 11.25 6.31
CA THR A 103 8.07 12.54 6.79
C THR A 103 8.85 13.69 6.18
N GLY A 104 8.31 14.90 6.29
CA GLY A 104 8.93 16.10 5.74
C GLY A 104 8.11 17.35 6.04
N SER A 105 8.57 18.48 5.51
CA SER A 105 7.93 19.78 5.65
C SER A 105 7.30 20.24 4.33
N GLY A 106 6.14 20.87 4.41
CA GLY A 106 5.48 21.44 3.23
C GLY A 106 6.19 22.69 2.72
N MET A 107 6.32 22.81 1.40
CA MET A 107 6.89 23.99 0.72
C MET A 107 6.06 24.31 -0.53
N MET A 108 5.85 25.59 -0.82
CA MET A 108 5.26 26.04 -2.09
C MET A 108 6.39 26.52 -3.01
N THR A 109 6.63 25.82 -4.11
CA THR A 109 7.73 26.15 -5.03
C THR A 109 7.44 25.66 -6.45
N PRO A 110 7.98 26.29 -7.52
CA PRO A 110 7.95 25.71 -8.85
C PRO A 110 8.71 24.39 -8.91
N VAL A 111 8.22 23.47 -9.72
CA VAL A 111 8.82 22.14 -9.92
C VAL A 111 9.23 21.95 -11.38
N TYR A 112 10.10 20.97 -11.63
CA TYR A 112 10.61 20.70 -12.98
C TYR A 112 9.51 20.55 -14.05
N SER A 113 8.41 19.87 -13.73
CA SER A 113 7.28 19.66 -14.64
C SER A 113 6.35 20.86 -14.79
N ILE A 114 6.34 21.79 -13.83
CA ILE A 114 5.48 22.98 -13.81
C ILE A 114 6.35 24.18 -13.38
N PRO A 115 7.25 24.65 -14.26
CA PRO A 115 8.26 25.64 -13.88
C PRO A 115 7.69 27.04 -13.64
N ASN A 116 6.47 27.31 -14.14
CA ASN A 116 5.87 28.66 -14.12
C ASN A 116 4.87 28.88 -12.98
N TYR A 117 4.61 27.87 -12.12
CA TYR A 117 3.64 27.98 -11.02
C TYR A 117 4.20 27.34 -9.76
N SER A 118 4.01 28.01 -8.61
CA SER A 118 4.31 27.40 -7.31
C SER A 118 3.26 26.37 -6.94
N VAL A 119 3.70 25.14 -6.66
CA VAL A 119 2.86 24.03 -6.21
C VAL A 119 3.33 23.52 -4.86
N TYR A 120 2.45 22.82 -4.15
CA TYR A 120 2.81 22.18 -2.89
C TYR A 120 3.75 21.00 -3.16
N VAL A 121 4.89 20.99 -2.49
CA VAL A 121 5.81 19.85 -2.41
C VAL A 121 6.08 19.52 -0.95
N MET A 122 6.41 18.26 -0.68
CA MET A 122 6.97 17.86 0.60
C MET A 122 8.49 17.79 0.45
N VAL A 123 9.20 18.61 1.22
CA VAL A 123 10.66 18.49 1.38
C VAL A 123 10.92 17.40 2.42
N PRO A 124 11.51 16.26 2.04
CA PRO A 124 11.71 15.15 2.96
C PRO A 124 12.62 15.52 4.14
N ASP A 125 12.36 14.91 5.28
CA ASP A 125 13.27 14.92 6.43
C ASP A 125 14.37 13.87 6.22
N GLU A 126 15.63 14.32 6.21
CA GLU A 126 16.80 13.45 6.03
C GLU A 126 16.89 12.36 7.11
N SER A 127 16.46 12.64 8.34
CA SER A 127 16.44 11.63 9.41
C SER A 127 15.43 10.52 9.09
N SER A 128 14.26 10.87 8.55
CA SER A 128 13.23 9.93 8.11
C SER A 128 13.71 9.08 6.93
N ILE A 129 14.44 9.67 5.98
CA ILE A 129 15.08 8.93 4.89
C ILE A 129 16.09 7.92 5.44
N SER A 130 16.95 8.36 6.37
CA SER A 130 17.96 7.49 6.96
C SER A 130 17.31 6.32 7.71
N GLU A 131 16.25 6.57 8.46
CA GLU A 131 15.51 5.53 9.16
C GLU A 131 14.87 4.52 8.18
N ALA A 132 14.23 5.00 7.12
CA ALA A 132 13.65 4.14 6.09
C ALA A 132 14.70 3.23 5.44
N LYS A 133 15.89 3.77 5.14
CA LYS A 133 17.03 2.99 4.62
C LYS A 133 17.44 1.88 5.58
N THR A 134 17.56 2.21 6.87
CA THR A 134 17.91 1.23 7.91
C THR A 134 16.85 0.13 8.02
N GLN A 135 15.56 0.48 7.99
CA GLN A 135 14.47 -0.51 8.05
C GLN A 135 14.48 -1.44 6.84
N ILE A 136 14.69 -0.89 5.63
CA ILE A 136 14.81 -1.71 4.41
C ILE A 136 15.99 -2.69 4.53
N ASN A 137 17.17 -2.22 4.94
CA ASN A 137 18.34 -3.08 5.09
C ASN A 137 18.12 -4.19 6.12
N SER A 138 17.52 -3.84 7.27
CA SER A 138 17.18 -4.81 8.31
C SER A 138 16.25 -5.92 7.79
N VAL A 139 15.19 -5.57 7.05
CA VAL A 139 14.27 -6.56 6.46
C VAL A 139 14.97 -7.42 5.39
N MET A 140 15.91 -6.84 4.63
CA MET A 140 16.70 -7.58 3.64
C MET A 140 17.82 -8.44 4.26
N GLY A 141 18.06 -8.34 5.57
CA GLY A 141 19.18 -9.02 6.23
C GLY A 141 20.56 -8.48 5.82
N LYS A 142 20.64 -7.18 5.53
CA LYS A 142 21.86 -6.46 5.11
C LYS A 142 22.39 -5.53 6.20
#